data_AF-F8Q8T9-F1
#
_entry.id   AF-F8Q8T9-F1
#
_cell.length_a   1.000
_cell.length_b   1.000
_cell.length_c   1.000
_cell.angle_alpha   90.00
_cell.angle_beta   90.00
_cell.angle_gamma   90.00
#
_symmetry.space_group_name_H-M   'P 1'
#
loop_
_entity.id
_entity.type
_entity.pdbx_description
1 polymer ?
#
loop_
_entity_poly.entity_id
_entity_poly.type
_entity_poly.pdbx_seq_one_letter_code
_entity_poly.pdbx_strand_id
1 'polypeptide(L)'
;PFATRAKWELARFLVEKLNHTEIDEFLKLTWVHNVIVRTQNPRAPMFQSAYHLSNFMEYLPKGPKWHSQTIKIEGYPTTKPMKLIWRDGLEVVNCIFANPVFANHMMLDPKKMYRISEDSE
;
A
#
# COMPACT_ATOMS: atom_id res chain seq x y z
N PRO A 1 -5.51 -1.57 4.41
CA PRO A 1 -6.79 -1.28 5.12
C PRO A 1 -8.05 -1.22 4.24
N PHE A 2 -7.96 -1.16 2.90
CA PHE A 2 -9.11 -1.43 2.04
C PHE A 2 -9.28 -2.93 1.80
N ALA A 3 -10.50 -3.45 1.92
CA ALA A 3 -10.77 -4.89 1.78
C ALA A 3 -10.62 -5.41 0.34
N THR A 4 -10.76 -4.55 -0.67
CA THR A 4 -10.65 -4.90 -2.09
C THR A 4 -10.09 -3.74 -2.90
N ARG A 5 -9.53 -4.05 -4.08
CA ARG A 5 -9.05 -3.04 -5.04
C ARG A 5 -10.17 -2.09 -5.50
N ALA A 6 -11.36 -2.63 -5.82
CA ALA A 6 -12.50 -1.82 -6.23
C ALA A 6 -12.90 -0.77 -5.18
N LYS A 7 -12.87 -1.13 -3.88
CA LYS A 7 -13.14 -0.20 -2.78
C LYS A 7 -12.09 0.90 -2.67
N TRP A 8 -10.82 0.57 -2.88
CA TRP A 8 -9.73 1.57 -2.90
C TRP A 8 -9.85 2.51 -4.09
N GLU A 9 -10.15 1.99 -5.29
CA GLU A 9 -10.31 2.80 -6.50
C GLU A 9 -11.44 3.83 -6.35
N LEU A 10 -12.58 3.42 -5.79
CA LEU A 10 -13.67 4.34 -5.48
C LEU A 10 -13.25 5.40 -4.44
N ALA A 11 -12.64 4.99 -3.33
CA ALA A 11 -12.18 5.91 -2.30
C ALA A 11 -11.21 6.97 -2.86
N ARG A 12 -10.25 6.52 -3.69
CA ARG A 12 -9.30 7.39 -4.38
C ARG A 12 -10.01 8.35 -5.33
N PHE A 13 -10.94 7.86 -6.15
CA PHE A 13 -11.69 8.69 -7.08
C PHE A 13 -12.46 9.81 -6.35
N LEU A 14 -13.15 9.47 -5.25
CA LEU A 14 -13.90 10.45 -4.46
C LEU A 14 -12.97 11.55 -3.90
N VAL A 15 -11.84 11.17 -3.29
CA VAL A 15 -10.88 12.15 -2.72
C VAL A 15 -10.21 13.01 -3.79
N GLU A 16 -9.91 12.45 -4.96
CA GLU A 16 -9.19 13.18 -6.03
C GLU A 16 -10.12 14.08 -6.87
N LYS A 17 -11.42 13.79 -6.94
CA LYS A 17 -12.35 14.40 -7.90
C LYS A 17 -13.46 15.24 -7.28
N LEU A 18 -13.77 15.04 -6.01
CA LEU A 18 -14.88 15.71 -5.34
C LEU A 18 -14.38 16.45 -4.10
N ASN A 19 -15.07 17.53 -3.75
CA ASN A 19 -14.87 18.23 -2.49
C ASN A 19 -15.59 17.51 -1.32
N HIS A 20 -15.31 17.90 -0.08
CA HIS A 20 -15.89 17.24 1.10
C HIS A 20 -17.42 17.23 1.10
N THR A 21 -18.06 18.33 0.67
CA THR A 21 -19.53 18.43 0.63
C THR A 21 -20.12 17.49 -0.41
N GLU A 22 -19.54 17.44 -1.61
CA GLU A 22 -19.96 16.56 -2.70
C GLU A 22 -19.79 15.07 -2.34
N ILE A 23 -18.72 14.73 -1.61
CA ILE A 23 -18.51 13.37 -1.10
C ILE A 23 -19.61 13.01 -0.10
N ASP A 24 -19.94 13.91 0.82
CA ASP A 24 -21.00 13.68 1.80
C ASP A 24 -22.38 13.54 1.13
N GLU A 25 -22.67 14.33 0.09
CA GLU A 25 -23.89 14.20 -0.70
C GLU A 25 -23.94 12.87 -1.46
N PHE A 26 -22.84 12.48 -2.11
CA PHE A 26 -22.70 11.20 -2.80
C PHE A 26 -22.97 10.02 -1.85
N LEU A 27 -22.41 10.05 -0.64
CA LEU A 27 -22.56 8.99 0.36
C LEU A 27 -23.97 8.91 0.96
N LYS A 28 -24.74 10.02 0.91
CA LYS A 28 -26.14 10.08 1.35
C LYS A 28 -27.14 9.54 0.31
N LEU A 29 -26.73 9.39 -0.96
CA LEU A 29 -27.60 8.81 -1.98
C LEU A 29 -28.13 7.45 -1.52
N THR A 30 -29.45 7.25 -1.52
CA THR A 30 -30.09 6.06 -0.93
C THR A 30 -29.51 4.74 -1.44
N TRP A 31 -29.24 4.66 -2.75
CA TRP A 31 -28.62 3.49 -3.36
C TRP A 31 -27.18 3.27 -2.85
N VAL A 32 -26.37 4.33 -2.83
CA VAL A 32 -25.00 4.31 -2.30
C VAL A 32 -25.02 3.92 -0.84
N HIS A 33 -25.80 4.58 0.00
CA HIS A 33 -25.91 4.27 1.43
C HIS A 33 -26.28 2.79 1.67
N ASN A 34 -27.22 2.23 0.92
CA ASN A 34 -27.64 0.84 1.09
C ASN A 34 -26.58 -0.17 0.61
N VAL A 35 -25.88 0.11 -0.50
CA VAL A 35 -24.89 -0.80 -1.08
C VAL A 35 -23.53 -0.69 -0.39
N ILE A 36 -23.11 0.52 -0.06
CA ILE A 36 -21.76 0.85 0.41
C ILE A 36 -21.70 0.91 1.94
N VAL A 37 -22.69 1.50 2.60
CA VAL A 37 -22.67 1.72 4.06
C VAL A 37 -23.38 0.58 4.82
N ARG A 38 -24.43 -0.03 4.25
CA ARG A 38 -25.27 -1.03 4.93
C ARG A 38 -25.10 -2.49 4.47
N THR A 39 -24.15 -2.81 3.57
CA THR A 39 -23.96 -4.20 3.17
C THR A 39 -23.54 -5.07 4.35
N GLN A 40 -24.22 -6.22 4.51
CA GLN A 40 -24.16 -7.19 5.62
C GLN A 40 -22.82 -7.95 5.76
N ASN A 41 -21.68 -7.28 5.61
CA ASN A 41 -20.39 -7.87 5.94
C ASN A 41 -19.90 -7.28 7.27
N PRO A 42 -19.90 -8.05 8.38
CA PRO A 42 -19.52 -7.56 9.71
C PRO A 42 -18.04 -7.13 9.85
N ARG A 43 -17.28 -7.12 8.76
CA ARG A 43 -15.87 -6.68 8.71
C ARG A 43 -15.62 -5.34 8.00
N ALA A 44 -16.64 -4.54 7.66
CA ALA A 44 -16.37 -3.24 7.05
C ALA A 44 -17.44 -2.17 7.33
N PRO A 45 -17.13 -1.11 8.10
CA PRO A 45 -17.72 0.19 7.85
C PRO A 45 -16.97 0.84 6.68
N MET A 46 -17.64 1.00 5.54
CA MET A 46 -17.18 1.93 4.51
C MET A 46 -17.36 3.35 5.05
N PHE A 47 -16.45 4.26 4.68
CA PHE A 47 -16.41 5.62 5.20
C PHE A 47 -17.78 6.30 5.09
N GLN A 48 -18.31 6.74 6.22
CA GLN A 48 -19.69 7.25 6.34
C GLN A 48 -19.80 8.74 5.99
N SER A 49 -18.66 9.42 5.89
CA SER A 49 -18.53 10.82 5.53
C SER A 49 -17.20 11.08 4.85
N ALA A 50 -17.08 12.23 4.21
CA ALA A 50 -15.84 12.76 3.68
C ALA A 50 -14.76 12.88 4.76
N TYR A 51 -15.13 13.32 5.97
CA TYR A 51 -14.22 13.36 7.11
C TYR A 51 -13.69 11.97 7.47
N HIS A 52 -14.59 10.97 7.56
CA HIS A 52 -14.18 9.61 7.88
C HIS A 52 -13.28 9.03 6.79
N LEU A 53 -13.54 9.34 5.52
CA LEU A 53 -12.70 8.96 4.39
C LEU A 53 -11.30 9.62 4.46
N SER A 54 -11.23 10.92 4.67
CA SER A 54 -9.96 11.64 4.77
C SER A 54 -9.13 11.17 5.96
N ASN A 55 -9.75 11.03 7.14
CA ASN A 55 -9.09 10.49 8.32
C ASN A 55 -8.57 9.06 8.07
N PHE A 56 -9.37 8.21 7.42
CA PHE A 56 -8.95 6.86 7.04
C PHE A 56 -7.78 6.85 6.03
N MET A 57 -7.74 7.82 5.10
CA MET A 57 -6.63 8.01 4.18
C MET A 57 -5.36 8.50 4.90
N GLU A 58 -5.49 9.34 5.94
CA GLU A 58 -4.37 9.79 6.76
C GLU A 58 -3.76 8.66 7.60
N TYR A 59 -4.59 7.74 8.08
CA TYR A 59 -4.15 6.52 8.77
C TYR A 59 -3.58 5.44 7.84
N LEU A 60 -3.58 5.65 6.52
CA LEU A 60 -2.88 4.73 5.63
C LEU A 60 -1.41 4.70 6.03
N PRO A 61 -0.82 3.51 6.24
CA PRO A 61 0.59 3.41 6.53
C PRO A 61 1.34 4.11 5.39
N LYS A 62 2.05 5.18 5.73
CA LYS A 62 2.96 5.83 4.79
C LYS A 62 3.98 4.76 4.41
N GLY A 63 4.15 4.55 3.11
CA GLY A 63 5.09 3.54 2.62
C GLY A 63 6.49 3.75 3.21
N PRO A 64 7.33 2.70 3.23
CA PRO A 64 8.67 2.73 3.80
C PRO A 64 9.48 3.87 3.18
N LYS A 65 10.10 4.69 4.04
CA LYS A 65 10.77 5.91 3.62
C LYS A 65 12.13 5.61 2.99
N TRP A 66 12.55 6.48 2.08
CA TRP A 66 13.91 6.42 1.52
C TRP A 66 14.94 7.04 2.48
N HIS A 67 15.86 6.18 2.89
CA HIS A 67 17.16 6.37 3.53
C HIS A 67 18.21 7.03 2.62
N SER A 68 18.99 8.01 3.08
CA SER A 68 20.28 8.33 2.45
C SER A 68 21.32 8.58 3.54
N GLN A 69 22.42 7.83 3.51
CA GLN A 69 23.54 8.01 4.42
C GLN A 69 24.87 7.95 3.69
N THR A 70 25.85 8.72 4.15
CA THR A 70 27.21 8.66 3.62
C THR A 70 27.98 7.54 4.32
N ILE A 71 28.52 6.62 3.54
CA ILE A 71 29.34 5.52 4.05
C ILE A 71 30.81 5.78 3.75
N LYS A 72 31.67 5.38 4.68
CA LYS A 72 33.13 5.38 4.52
C LYS A 72 33.61 3.95 4.71
N ILE A 73 34.44 3.47 3.79
CA ILE A 73 35.03 2.14 3.86
C ILE A 73 36.51 2.34 4.16
N GLU A 74 36.97 1.82 5.30
CA GLU A 74 38.38 1.90 5.67
C GLU A 74 39.24 1.20 4.62
N GLY A 75 40.36 1.82 4.24
CA GLY A 75 41.23 1.31 3.17
C GLY A 75 40.76 1.61 1.74
N TYR A 76 39.59 2.22 1.55
CA TYR A 76 39.09 2.58 0.22
C TYR A 76 38.82 4.10 0.10
N PRO A 77 39.85 4.90 -0.22
CA PRO A 77 39.70 6.34 -0.38
C PRO A 77 38.93 6.66 -1.67
N THR A 78 37.72 7.18 -1.53
CA THR A 78 36.91 7.66 -2.66
C THR A 78 37.04 9.17 -2.84
N THR A 79 37.21 9.64 -4.08
CA THR A 79 37.28 11.08 -4.42
C THR A 79 35.98 11.82 -4.12
N LYS A 80 34.84 11.13 -4.08
CA LYS A 80 33.52 11.68 -3.75
C LYS A 80 32.87 10.85 -2.62
N PRO A 81 32.05 11.46 -1.75
CA PRO A 81 31.36 10.74 -0.69
C PRO A 81 30.44 9.67 -1.27
N MET A 82 30.61 8.41 -0.84
CA MET A 82 29.73 7.32 -1.23
C MET A 82 28.41 7.44 -0.47
N LYS A 83 27.29 7.50 -1.20
CA LYS A 83 25.95 7.57 -0.60
C LYS A 83 25.24 6.23 -0.74
N LEU A 84 24.86 5.66 0.40
CA LEU A 84 23.97 4.51 0.47
C LEU A 84 22.53 5.00 0.54
N ILE A 85 21.74 4.63 -0.46
CA ILE A 85 20.30 4.86 -0.49
C ILE A 85 19.62 3.54 -0.17
N TRP A 86 18.79 3.52 0.88
CA TRP A 86 18.22 2.28 1.42
C TRP A 86 16.81 2.51 1.98
N ARG A 87 16.09 1.43 2.30
CA ARG A 87 14.84 1.49 3.07
C ARG A 87 14.97 0.51 4.24
N ASP A 88 14.28 0.79 5.34
CA ASP A 88 14.16 -0.18 6.41
C ASP A 88 13.48 -1.46 5.90
N GLY A 89 14.18 -2.59 5.98
CA GLY A 89 13.71 -3.86 5.44
C GLY A 89 12.45 -4.37 6.16
N LEU A 90 12.33 -4.13 7.47
CA LEU A 90 11.17 -4.52 8.25
C LEU A 90 9.95 -3.67 7.88
N GLU A 91 10.12 -2.36 7.70
CA GLU A 91 9.05 -1.48 7.18
C GLU A 91 8.59 -1.92 5.78
N VAL A 92 9.52 -2.29 4.91
CA VAL A 92 9.22 -2.79 3.56
C VAL A 92 8.41 -4.08 3.62
N VAL A 93 8.85 -5.06 4.41
CA VAL A 93 8.12 -6.32 4.58
C VAL A 93 6.74 -6.06 5.15
N ASN A 94 6.61 -5.30 6.24
CA ASN A 94 5.32 -4.95 6.82
C ASN A 94 4.39 -4.27 5.80
N CYS A 95 4.92 -3.36 4.98
CA CYS A 95 4.16 -2.68 3.94
C CYS A 95 3.68 -3.64 2.84
N ILE A 96 4.50 -4.61 2.43
CA ILE A 96 4.14 -5.62 1.42
C ILE A 96 3.04 -6.52 1.97
N PHE A 97 3.21 -7.05 3.19
CA PHE A 97 2.24 -7.94 3.83
C PHE A 97 0.92 -7.25 4.16
N ALA A 98 0.94 -5.95 4.46
CA ALA A 98 -0.26 -5.16 4.71
C ALA A 98 -1.04 -4.80 3.42
N ASN A 99 -0.46 -5.00 2.23
CA ASN A 99 -1.08 -4.64 0.97
C ASN A 99 -1.85 -5.83 0.36
N PRO A 100 -3.20 -5.75 0.28
CA PRO A 100 -4.03 -6.83 -0.24
C PRO A 100 -3.74 -7.21 -1.69
N VAL A 101 -3.13 -6.30 -2.47
CA VAL A 101 -2.73 -6.58 -3.86
C VAL A 101 -1.77 -7.75 -3.93
N PHE A 102 -0.92 -7.95 -2.92
CA PHE A 102 0.05 -9.03 -2.89
C PHE A 102 -0.47 -10.31 -2.20
N ALA A 103 -1.66 -10.29 -1.60
CA ALA A 103 -2.17 -11.39 -0.78
C ALA A 103 -2.14 -12.76 -1.50
N ASN A 104 -2.49 -12.78 -2.79
CA ASN A 104 -2.53 -14.00 -3.60
C ASN A 104 -1.25 -14.22 -4.44
N HIS A 105 -0.24 -13.36 -4.29
CA HIS A 105 0.99 -13.38 -5.09
C HIS A 105 2.24 -13.59 -4.24
N MET A 106 2.10 -13.72 -2.91
CA MET A 106 3.22 -14.05 -2.03
C MET A 106 3.46 -15.56 -2.01
N MET A 107 4.69 -15.98 -2.32
CA MET A 107 5.15 -17.35 -2.13
C MET A 107 6.02 -17.42 -0.87
N LEU A 108 5.49 -18.01 0.19
CA LEU A 108 6.21 -18.13 1.47
C LEU A 108 6.83 -19.51 1.66
N ASP A 109 6.42 -20.48 0.86
CA ASP A 109 6.93 -21.84 0.92
C ASP A 109 8.37 -21.90 0.37
N PRO A 110 9.30 -22.57 1.08
CA PRO A 110 10.65 -22.75 0.60
C PRO A 110 10.66 -23.55 -0.71
N LYS A 111 11.29 -23.00 -1.74
CA LYS A 111 11.45 -23.67 -3.04
C LYS A 111 12.87 -24.17 -3.23
N LYS A 112 13.00 -25.43 -3.61
CA LYS A 112 14.27 -25.98 -4.11
C LYS A 112 14.41 -25.59 -5.58
N MET A 113 15.30 -24.64 -5.86
CA MET A 113 15.62 -24.19 -7.21
C MET A 113 16.80 -25.02 -7.72
N TYR A 114 16.63 -25.65 -8.88
CA TYR A 114 17.73 -26.32 -9.58
C TYR A 114 18.24 -25.38 -10.67
N ARG A 115 19.55 -25.18 -10.72
CA ARG A 115 20.19 -24.49 -11.83
C ARG A 115 20.18 -25.44 -13.01
N ILE A 116 19.49 -25.09 -14.08
CA ILE A 116 19.63 -25.82 -15.34
C ILE A 116 21.01 -25.41 -15.87
N SER A 117 21.95 -26.35 -15.91
CA SER A 117 23.18 -26.18 -16.68
C SER A 117 22.79 -26.25 -18.15
N GLU A 118 22.98 -25.14 -18.88
CA GLU A 118 22.96 -25.13 -20.34
C GLU A 118 24.20 -25.86 -20.85
N ASP A 119 24.16 -27.18 -20.82
CA ASP A 119 25.10 -28.04 -21.52
C ASP A 119 24.26 -29.15 -22.17
N SER A 120 24.01 -29.04 -23.49
CA SER A 120 23.80 -30.10 -24.48
C SER A 120 22.95 -29.59 -25.67
N GLU A 121 23.60 -28.98 -26.66
CA GLU A 121 23.65 -29.46 -28.06
C GLU A 121 24.56 -28.59 -28.93
#